data_AF-A0A2V2S0T9-F1
#
_entry.id   AF-A0A2V2S0T9-F1
#
_cell.length_a   1.000
_cell.length_b   1.000
_cell.length_c   1.000
_cell.angle_alpha   90.00
_cell.angle_beta   90.00
_cell.angle_gamma   90.00
#
_symmetry.space_group_name_H-M   'P 1'
#
loop_
_entity.id
_entity.type
_entity.pdbx_description
1 polymer ?
#
loop_
_entity_poly.entity_id
_entity_poly.type
_entity_poly.pdbx_seq_one_letter_code
_entity_poly.pdbx_strand_id
1 'polypeptide(L)'
;MDHAQALYGSVPRFWGRYFKTPEQAGGTQYNPKTEHLAFASAGVRVVPLARQTGRIHGSQDDGASDAKGNALAILGAFGIDYLAEQGGEVYVYLDDEGSPNPTLSTEYWIGWSDTLVSYSKQLSSDSVTLRPGLYCNFDKASWQALETAVAQGAECYSAWIARWKSSGQVCMPLPPWNTGHVTPDPAPPCPIHIWQYAAECHGGDGFDMDEANPEISLNDFLTRLILPPS
;
A
#
# COMPACT_ATOMS: atom_id res chain seq x y z
N MET A 1 -8.01 10.09 12.93
CA MET A 1 -7.09 9.53 13.94
C MET A 1 -7.77 9.35 15.30
N ASP A 2 -8.40 10.40 15.86
CA ASP A 2 -9.06 10.34 17.19
C ASP A 2 -10.14 9.25 17.32
N HIS A 3 -10.96 9.05 16.28
CA HIS A 3 -11.95 7.96 16.28
C HIS A 3 -11.30 6.58 16.33
N ALA A 4 -10.21 6.37 15.58
CA ALA A 4 -9.44 5.13 15.65
C ALA A 4 -8.81 4.95 17.04
N GLN A 5 -8.25 6.02 17.62
CA GLN A 5 -7.71 5.97 18.98
C GLN A 5 -8.77 5.63 20.02
N ALA A 6 -9.98 6.19 19.91
CA ALA A 6 -11.09 5.88 20.79
C ALA A 6 -11.52 4.40 20.67
N LEU A 7 -11.47 3.84 19.47
CA LEU A 7 -11.84 2.45 19.20
C LEU A 7 -10.79 1.44 19.72
N TYR A 8 -9.50 1.70 19.49
CA TYR A 8 -8.41 0.79 19.86
C TYR A 8 -7.74 1.10 21.21
N GLY A 9 -8.12 2.20 21.86
CA GLY A 9 -7.45 2.69 23.06
C GLY A 9 -6.00 3.17 22.83
N SER A 10 -5.56 3.24 21.57
CA SER A 10 -4.19 3.64 21.18
C SER A 10 -4.16 4.24 19.78
N VAL A 11 -3.18 5.10 19.53
CA VAL A 11 -2.95 5.69 18.20
C VAL A 11 -2.51 4.59 17.23
N PRO A 12 -3.01 4.57 15.97
CA PRO A 12 -2.57 3.61 14.97
C PRO A 12 -1.06 3.72 14.71
N ARG A 13 -0.42 2.62 14.33
CA ARG A 13 1.02 2.62 14.02
C ARG A 13 1.31 3.06 12.58
N PHE A 14 0.34 2.89 11.70
CA PHE A 14 0.42 3.31 10.32
C PHE A 14 -0.94 3.74 9.78
N TRP A 15 -0.94 4.47 8.66
CA TRP A 15 -2.13 4.98 7.99
C TRP A 15 -1.96 4.95 6.47
N GLY A 16 -2.87 4.27 5.77
CA GLY A 16 -2.85 4.18 4.30
C GLY A 16 -3.23 5.50 3.64
N ARG A 17 -2.43 5.97 2.66
CA ARG A 17 -2.74 7.16 1.87
C ARG A 17 -2.41 6.95 0.39
N TYR A 18 -3.25 7.52 -0.46
CA TYR A 18 -3.11 7.37 -1.91
C TYR A 18 -2.11 8.36 -2.51
N PHE A 19 -1.38 7.88 -3.51
CA PHE A 19 -0.46 8.62 -4.36
C PHE A 19 -0.71 8.22 -5.81
N LYS A 20 -1.26 9.12 -6.64
CA LYS A 20 -1.56 8.81 -8.05
C LYS A 20 -0.60 9.51 -9.02
N THR A 21 -0.56 10.84 -9.03
CA THR A 21 0.43 11.65 -9.76
C THR A 21 0.76 12.93 -8.98
N PRO A 22 1.88 13.62 -9.28
CA PRO A 22 2.26 14.85 -8.58
C PRO A 22 1.22 15.98 -8.63
N GLU A 23 0.42 16.03 -9.69
CA GLU A 23 -0.56 17.10 -9.95
C GLU A 23 -1.86 16.88 -9.17
N GLN A 24 -2.06 15.70 -8.59
CA GLN A 24 -3.28 15.33 -7.91
C GLN A 24 -3.08 15.35 -6.39
N ALA A 25 -3.15 16.54 -5.79
CA ALA A 25 -3.18 16.71 -4.35
C ALA A 25 -4.62 17.01 -3.86
N GLY A 26 -5.04 16.38 -2.76
CA GLY A 26 -6.34 16.60 -2.11
C GLY A 26 -7.31 15.42 -2.19
N GLY A 27 -8.37 15.47 -1.38
CA GLY A 27 -9.33 14.37 -1.24
C GLY A 27 -8.73 13.15 -0.53
N THR A 28 -8.87 11.97 -1.12
CA THR A 28 -8.34 10.71 -0.55
C THR A 28 -6.82 10.57 -0.71
N GLN A 29 -6.14 11.46 -1.45
CA GLN A 29 -4.68 11.44 -1.61
C GLN A 29 -3.96 12.15 -0.46
N TYR A 30 -2.75 11.68 -0.16
CA TYR A 30 -1.91 12.30 0.85
C TYR A 30 -1.69 13.79 0.57
N ASN A 31 -1.98 14.62 1.56
CA ASN A 31 -1.74 16.05 1.52
C ASN A 31 -0.60 16.41 2.49
N PRO A 32 0.63 16.63 1.99
CA PRO A 32 1.76 16.96 2.83
C PRO A 32 1.55 18.29 3.58
N LYS A 33 0.66 19.19 3.14
CA LYS A 33 0.44 20.48 3.84
C LYS A 33 -0.41 20.35 5.09
N THR A 34 -1.29 19.36 5.15
CA THR A 34 -2.30 19.23 6.22
C THR A 34 -2.12 17.98 7.08
N GLU A 35 -1.53 16.92 6.54
CA GLU A 35 -1.46 15.63 7.24
C GLU A 35 -0.10 15.37 7.91
N HIS A 36 1.00 15.95 7.41
CA HIS A 36 2.37 15.64 7.88
C HIS A 36 2.54 15.82 9.39
N LEU A 37 2.21 16.99 9.95
CA LEU A 37 2.39 17.28 11.38
C LEU A 37 1.58 16.35 12.27
N ALA A 38 0.34 16.03 11.87
CA ALA A 38 -0.53 15.17 12.64
C ALA A 38 0.05 13.75 12.73
N PHE A 39 0.56 13.22 11.61
CA PHE A 39 1.20 11.91 11.59
C PHE A 39 2.57 11.90 12.28
N ALA A 40 3.43 12.89 12.02
CA ALA A 40 4.75 12.99 12.62
C ALA A 40 4.69 13.11 14.14
N SER A 41 3.85 14.00 14.67
CA SER A 41 3.70 14.21 16.12
C SER A 41 3.11 13.00 16.85
N ALA A 42 2.29 12.21 16.17
CA ALA A 42 1.69 11.00 16.70
C ALA A 42 2.53 9.73 16.44
N GLY A 43 3.66 9.84 15.73
CA GLY A 43 4.50 8.70 15.36
C GLY A 43 3.82 7.72 14.39
N VAL A 44 2.84 8.18 13.63
CA VAL A 44 2.08 7.38 12.65
C VAL A 44 2.83 7.38 11.33
N ARG A 45 3.11 6.19 10.81
CA ARG A 45 3.77 6.05 9.50
C ARG A 45 2.74 5.99 8.36
N VAL A 46 3.04 6.64 7.25
CA VAL A 46 2.24 6.58 6.03
C VAL A 46 2.57 5.29 5.28
N VAL A 47 1.53 4.54 4.90
CA VAL A 47 1.61 3.43 3.92
C VAL A 47 1.21 4.00 2.55
N PRO A 48 2.12 4.10 1.58
CA PRO A 48 1.79 4.56 0.24
C PRO A 48 0.95 3.54 -0.53
N LEU A 49 -0.24 3.94 -1.01
CA LEU A 49 -1.04 3.20 -1.98
C LEU A 49 -1.01 3.89 -3.35
N ALA A 50 -0.63 3.16 -4.39
CA ALA A 50 -0.68 3.59 -5.78
C ALA A 50 -2.09 3.36 -6.34
N ARG A 51 -2.89 4.42 -6.38
CA ARG A 51 -4.30 4.35 -6.80
C ARG A 51 -4.45 4.28 -8.32
N GLN A 52 -4.42 3.07 -8.89
CA GLN A 52 -4.54 2.85 -10.34
C GLN A 52 -5.65 1.85 -10.71
N THR A 53 -6.58 1.56 -9.80
CA THR A 53 -7.62 0.52 -9.90
C THR A 53 -8.30 0.42 -11.27
N GLY A 54 -8.58 1.54 -11.94
CA GLY A 54 -9.21 1.55 -13.28
C GLY A 54 -8.30 1.21 -14.46
N ARG A 55 -6.99 0.99 -14.25
CA ARG A 55 -5.95 0.81 -15.28
C ARG A 55 -5.12 -0.47 -15.09
N ILE A 56 -5.25 -1.16 -13.96
CA ILE A 56 -4.40 -2.32 -13.60
C ILE A 56 -4.51 -3.54 -14.53
N HIS A 57 -5.52 -3.58 -15.40
CA HIS A 57 -5.68 -4.58 -16.45
C HIS A 57 -4.91 -4.26 -17.74
N GLY A 58 -4.16 -3.15 -17.75
CA GLY A 58 -3.51 -2.58 -18.92
C GLY A 58 -2.29 -3.35 -19.39
N SER A 59 -1.51 -2.70 -20.25
CA SER A 59 -0.25 -3.23 -20.78
C SER A 59 0.93 -3.00 -19.83
N GLN A 60 2.08 -3.58 -20.17
CA GLN A 60 3.35 -3.27 -19.52
C GLN A 60 3.71 -1.79 -19.60
N ASP A 61 3.45 -1.13 -20.72
CA ASP A 61 3.70 0.30 -20.89
C ASP A 61 2.76 1.16 -20.02
N ASP A 62 1.50 0.74 -19.84
CA ASP A 62 0.57 1.39 -18.92
C ASP A 62 1.08 1.31 -17.48
N GLY A 63 1.52 0.12 -17.04
CA GLY A 63 2.09 -0.10 -15.72
C GLY A 63 3.34 0.75 -15.49
N ALA A 64 4.24 0.79 -16.47
CA ALA A 64 5.45 1.60 -16.41
C ALA A 64 5.14 3.11 -16.33
N SER A 65 4.18 3.60 -17.12
CA SER A 65 3.76 5.00 -17.07
C SER A 65 3.18 5.37 -15.70
N ASP A 66 2.30 4.53 -15.17
CA ASP A 66 1.64 4.79 -13.89
C ASP A 66 2.63 4.73 -12.73
N ALA A 67 3.57 3.77 -12.74
CA ALA A 67 4.63 3.66 -11.74
C ALA A 67 5.51 4.91 -11.65
N LYS A 68 5.84 5.53 -12.80
CA LYS A 68 6.58 6.81 -12.81
C LYS A 68 5.79 7.91 -12.11
N GLY A 69 4.49 8.01 -12.38
CA GLY A 69 3.58 8.94 -11.72
C GLY A 69 3.53 8.72 -10.20
N ASN A 70 3.40 7.47 -9.77
CA ASN A 70 3.40 7.11 -8.34
C ASN A 70 4.74 7.46 -7.67
N ALA A 71 5.87 7.12 -8.30
CA ALA A 71 7.20 7.42 -7.78
C ALA A 71 7.42 8.93 -7.64
N LEU A 72 7.09 9.72 -8.66
CA LEU A 72 7.20 11.18 -8.58
C LEU A 72 6.31 11.78 -7.49
N ALA A 73 5.09 11.27 -7.32
CA ALA A 73 4.19 11.73 -6.27
C ALA A 73 4.75 11.46 -4.87
N ILE A 74 5.28 10.26 -4.63
CA ILE A 74 5.85 9.87 -3.33
C ILE A 74 7.15 10.64 -3.06
N LEU A 75 8.11 10.59 -3.98
CA LEU A 75 9.40 11.26 -3.82
C LEU A 75 9.23 12.79 -3.72
N GLY A 76 8.29 13.37 -4.46
CA GLY A 76 7.97 14.79 -4.40
C GLY A 76 7.28 15.20 -3.09
N ALA A 77 6.46 14.32 -2.50
CA ALA A 77 5.75 14.61 -1.26
C ALA A 77 6.68 14.61 -0.03
N PHE A 78 7.69 13.74 0.00
CA PHE A 78 8.55 13.57 1.18
C PHE A 78 9.98 14.06 0.98
N GLY A 79 10.46 14.15 -0.26
CA GLY A 79 11.86 14.47 -0.58
C GLY A 79 12.77 13.24 -0.56
N ILE A 80 13.67 13.16 -1.53
CA ILE A 80 14.60 12.03 -1.69
C ILE A 80 15.55 11.91 -0.50
N ASP A 81 16.21 13.01 -0.12
CA ASP A 81 17.20 13.00 0.96
C ASP A 81 16.58 12.52 2.28
N TYR A 82 15.36 12.98 2.57
CA TYR A 82 14.62 12.58 3.76
C TYR A 82 14.28 11.08 3.75
N LEU A 83 13.81 10.55 2.62
CA LEU A 83 13.52 9.12 2.50
C LEU A 83 14.80 8.26 2.61
N ALA A 84 15.92 8.75 2.07
CA ALA A 84 17.22 8.09 2.22
C ALA A 84 17.68 8.05 3.69
N GLU A 85 17.50 9.14 4.44
CA GLU A 85 17.77 9.20 5.88
C GLU A 85 16.90 8.23 6.70
N GLN A 86 15.68 7.91 6.23
CA GLN A 86 14.82 6.90 6.84
C GLN A 86 15.20 5.45 6.50
N GLY A 87 16.28 5.24 5.74
CA GLY A 87 16.78 3.92 5.37
C GLY A 87 16.62 3.59 3.88
N GLY A 88 16.02 4.47 3.08
CA GLY A 88 16.01 4.38 1.62
C GLY A 88 15.19 3.24 1.03
N GLU A 89 14.46 2.45 1.84
CA GLU A 89 13.54 1.43 1.36
C GLU A 89 12.11 1.75 1.79
N VAL A 90 11.19 1.83 0.84
CA VAL A 90 9.80 2.19 1.12
C VAL A 90 8.85 1.23 0.43
N TYR A 91 7.95 0.58 1.16
CA TYR A 91 6.87 -0.21 0.56
C TYR A 91 5.85 0.70 -0.13
N VAL A 92 5.40 0.29 -1.31
CA VAL A 92 4.33 0.96 -2.06
C VAL A 92 3.37 -0.10 -2.57
N TYR A 93 2.11 0.02 -2.24
CA TYR A 93 1.09 -0.98 -2.58
C TYR A 93 0.31 -0.55 -3.80
N LEU A 94 0.30 -1.35 -4.87
CA LEU A 94 -0.65 -1.16 -5.96
C LEU A 94 -2.06 -1.45 -5.45
N ASP A 95 -2.98 -0.53 -5.67
CA ASP A 95 -4.38 -0.64 -5.24
C ASP A 95 -5.21 -1.43 -6.25
N ASP A 96 -5.52 -2.67 -5.90
CA ASP A 96 -6.43 -3.57 -6.63
C ASP A 96 -7.65 -3.91 -5.77
N GLU A 97 -8.74 -3.18 -5.99
CA GLU A 97 -9.98 -3.37 -5.26
C GLU A 97 -10.79 -4.60 -5.73
N GLY A 98 -10.39 -5.26 -6.82
CA GLY A 98 -11.12 -6.33 -7.51
C GLY A 98 -12.57 -5.96 -7.90
N SER A 99 -13.39 -6.96 -8.23
CA SER A 99 -14.75 -6.77 -8.77
C SER A 99 -15.61 -5.75 -7.98
N PRO A 100 -16.29 -4.80 -8.66
CA PRO A 100 -16.49 -4.71 -10.11
C PRO A 100 -15.35 -4.05 -10.89
N ASN A 101 -14.24 -3.69 -10.24
CA ASN A 101 -13.08 -3.13 -10.92
C ASN A 101 -12.36 -4.20 -11.76
N PRO A 102 -11.56 -3.78 -12.75
CA PRO A 102 -10.77 -4.70 -13.55
C PRO A 102 -9.78 -5.51 -12.69
N THR A 103 -9.53 -6.74 -13.10
CA THR A 103 -8.49 -7.62 -12.57
C THR A 103 -7.10 -7.16 -13.02
N LEU A 104 -6.09 -7.34 -12.16
CA LEU A 104 -4.67 -7.10 -12.50
C LEU A 104 -4.22 -7.97 -13.68
N SER A 105 -3.56 -7.37 -14.67
CA SER A 105 -2.85 -8.13 -15.70
C SER A 105 -1.40 -8.41 -15.29
N THR A 106 -0.86 -9.54 -15.77
CA THR A 106 0.54 -9.93 -15.56
C THR A 106 1.49 -8.86 -16.11
N GLU A 107 1.22 -8.39 -17.32
CA GLU A 107 2.05 -7.43 -18.03
C GLU A 107 2.08 -6.08 -17.31
N TYR A 108 0.93 -5.61 -16.81
CA TYR A 108 0.85 -4.38 -16.04
C TYR A 108 1.67 -4.48 -14.77
N TRP A 109 1.58 -5.58 -14.01
CA TRP A 109 2.39 -5.78 -12.81
C TRP A 109 3.88 -5.73 -13.13
N ILE A 110 4.34 -6.46 -14.16
CA ILE A 110 5.75 -6.44 -14.58
C ILE A 110 6.20 -5.01 -14.86
N GLY A 111 5.45 -4.29 -15.72
CA GLY A 111 5.78 -2.91 -16.08
C GLY A 111 5.79 -1.97 -14.89
N TRP A 112 4.81 -2.10 -13.99
CA TRP A 112 4.66 -1.26 -12.82
C TRP A 112 5.75 -1.52 -11.78
N SER A 113 5.94 -2.78 -11.37
CA SER A 113 6.90 -3.17 -10.33
C SER A 113 8.35 -2.85 -10.74
N ASP A 114 8.76 -3.26 -11.93
CA ASP A 114 10.12 -3.03 -12.45
C ASP A 114 10.41 -1.53 -12.61
N THR A 115 9.45 -0.78 -13.13
CA THR A 115 9.61 0.66 -13.32
C THR A 115 9.62 1.40 -11.99
N LEU A 116 8.79 1.02 -11.03
CA LEU A 116 8.75 1.67 -9.72
C LEU A 116 10.12 1.57 -9.03
N VAL A 117 10.75 0.40 -9.11
CA VAL A 117 12.07 0.11 -8.51
C VAL A 117 13.17 0.84 -9.27
N SER A 118 13.25 0.65 -10.59
CA SER A 118 14.33 1.22 -11.40
C SER A 118 14.25 2.75 -11.48
N TYR A 119 13.06 3.33 -11.59
CA TYR A 119 12.87 4.76 -11.72
C TYR A 119 13.09 5.50 -10.39
N SER A 120 12.68 4.92 -9.26
CA SER A 120 12.97 5.52 -7.94
C SER A 120 14.47 5.57 -7.65
N LYS A 121 15.20 4.49 -7.98
CA LYS A 121 16.67 4.46 -7.94
C LYS A 121 17.29 5.48 -8.89
N GLN A 122 16.80 5.57 -10.13
CA GLN A 122 17.30 6.55 -11.09
C GLN A 122 17.14 7.99 -10.59
N LEU A 123 15.97 8.36 -10.07
CA LEU A 123 15.70 9.71 -9.57
C LEU A 123 16.52 10.05 -8.33
N SER A 124 16.83 9.04 -7.51
CA SER A 124 17.53 9.20 -6.23
C SER A 124 19.03 8.94 -6.29
N SER A 125 19.59 8.61 -7.45
CA SER A 125 20.98 8.11 -7.57
C SER A 125 21.24 6.92 -6.63
N ASP A 126 20.33 5.94 -6.67
CA ASP A 126 20.32 4.70 -5.88
C ASP A 126 20.13 4.87 -4.36
N SER A 127 19.86 6.08 -3.84
CA SER A 127 19.66 6.30 -2.41
C SER A 127 18.28 5.90 -1.90
N VAL A 128 17.28 5.79 -2.79
CA VAL A 128 15.91 5.38 -2.47
C VAL A 128 15.43 4.31 -3.44
N THR A 129 14.89 3.23 -2.90
CA THR A 129 14.19 2.16 -3.62
C THR A 129 12.75 2.06 -3.13
N LEU A 130 11.81 2.33 -4.02
CA LEU A 130 10.40 2.02 -3.80
C LEU A 130 10.17 0.53 -4.07
N ARG A 131 9.69 -0.20 -3.06
CA ARG A 131 9.53 -1.65 -3.02
C ARG A 131 8.07 -2.02 -3.32
N PRO A 132 7.78 -2.66 -4.47
CA PRO A 132 6.41 -2.97 -4.88
C PRO A 132 5.75 -3.99 -3.95
N GLY A 133 4.52 -3.69 -3.57
CA GLY A 133 3.59 -4.60 -2.91
C GLY A 133 2.21 -4.52 -3.56
N LEU A 134 1.34 -5.49 -3.27
CA LEU A 134 -0.03 -5.53 -3.79
C LEU A 134 -1.02 -5.40 -2.63
N TYR A 135 -1.87 -4.39 -2.69
CA TYR A 135 -3.14 -4.37 -1.96
C TYR A 135 -4.17 -5.03 -2.87
N CYS A 136 -4.72 -6.19 -2.47
CA CYS A 136 -5.72 -6.87 -3.27
C CYS A 136 -6.75 -7.58 -2.38
N ASN A 137 -7.99 -7.60 -2.87
CA ASN A 137 -9.04 -8.43 -2.28
C ASN A 137 -8.82 -9.92 -2.61
N PHE A 138 -9.83 -10.78 -2.48
CA PHE A 138 -9.71 -12.20 -2.81
C PHE A 138 -9.90 -12.53 -4.31
N ASP A 139 -9.62 -11.57 -5.20
CA ASP A 139 -9.71 -11.78 -6.65
C ASP A 139 -8.64 -12.78 -7.12
N LYS A 140 -9.08 -14.02 -7.34
CA LYS A 140 -8.21 -15.14 -7.72
C LYS A 140 -7.38 -14.83 -8.97
N ALA A 141 -7.97 -14.15 -9.95
CA ALA A 141 -7.30 -13.86 -11.20
C ALA A 141 -6.13 -12.87 -11.01
N SER A 142 -6.29 -11.87 -10.13
CA SER A 142 -5.22 -10.92 -9.81
C SER A 142 -4.06 -11.58 -9.05
N TRP A 143 -4.36 -12.48 -8.10
CA TRP A 143 -3.31 -13.27 -7.43
C TRP A 143 -2.58 -14.21 -8.40
N GLN A 144 -3.28 -14.81 -9.37
CA GLN A 144 -2.66 -15.63 -10.42
C GLN A 144 -1.78 -14.80 -11.37
N ALA A 145 -2.21 -13.58 -11.71
CA ALA A 145 -1.41 -12.66 -12.51
C ALA A 145 -0.12 -12.26 -11.77
N LEU A 146 -0.22 -11.95 -10.47
CA LEU A 146 0.93 -11.67 -9.62
C LEU A 146 1.90 -12.86 -9.54
N GLU A 147 1.39 -14.07 -9.28
CA GLU A 147 2.18 -15.31 -9.26
C GLU A 147 2.93 -15.50 -10.59
N THR A 148 2.23 -15.32 -11.71
CA THR A 148 2.82 -15.44 -13.05
C THR A 148 3.90 -14.39 -13.29
N ALA A 149 3.66 -13.13 -12.91
CA ALA A 149 4.62 -12.05 -13.09
C ALA A 149 5.89 -12.27 -12.26
N VAL A 150 5.75 -12.70 -11.00
CA VAL A 150 6.89 -13.01 -10.13
C VAL A 150 7.66 -14.22 -10.64
N ALA A 151 6.98 -15.24 -11.18
CA ALA A 151 7.64 -16.36 -11.87
C ALA A 151 8.42 -15.93 -13.13
N GLN A 152 8.06 -14.78 -13.74
CA GLN A 152 8.80 -14.15 -14.84
C GLN A 152 9.92 -13.19 -14.37
N GLY A 153 10.11 -13.04 -13.06
CA GLY A 153 11.18 -12.24 -12.47
C GLY A 153 10.77 -10.87 -11.97
N ALA A 154 9.49 -10.49 -12.05
CA ALA A 154 9.00 -9.26 -11.45
C ALA A 154 9.09 -9.30 -9.92
N GLU A 155 9.28 -8.15 -9.29
CA GLU A 155 9.42 -8.07 -7.84
C GLU A 155 8.05 -7.99 -7.14
N CYS A 156 7.90 -8.70 -6.02
CA CYS A 156 6.88 -8.43 -5.00
C CYS A 156 7.50 -8.55 -3.61
N TYR A 157 7.38 -7.50 -2.79
CA TYR A 157 7.95 -7.47 -1.44
C TYR A 157 6.92 -7.56 -0.33
N SER A 158 5.64 -7.31 -0.62
CA SER A 158 4.61 -7.32 0.41
C SER A 158 3.21 -7.50 -0.18
N ALA A 159 2.38 -8.28 0.51
CA ALA A 159 0.95 -8.35 0.27
C ALA A 159 0.16 -7.68 1.42
N TRP A 160 -0.82 -6.86 1.03
CA TRP A 160 -1.86 -6.31 1.88
C TRP A 160 -3.20 -6.88 1.43
N ILE A 161 -3.81 -7.67 2.29
CA ILE A 161 -5.00 -8.42 1.94
C ILE A 161 -6.25 -7.65 2.35
N ALA A 162 -7.18 -7.42 1.42
CA ALA A 162 -8.51 -6.94 1.73
C ALA A 162 -9.50 -8.10 1.88
N ARG A 163 -9.89 -8.43 3.11
CA ARG A 163 -10.93 -9.44 3.38
C ARG A 163 -11.66 -9.14 4.67
N TRP A 164 -12.91 -8.72 4.56
CA TRP A 164 -13.69 -8.36 5.73
C TRP A 164 -14.03 -9.57 6.62
N LYS A 165 -13.88 -9.39 7.94
CA LYS A 165 -14.16 -10.42 8.93
C LYS A 165 -15.66 -10.69 9.09
N SER A 166 -16.49 -9.67 8.93
CA SER A 166 -17.95 -9.76 8.99
C SER A 166 -18.58 -9.38 7.65
N SER A 167 -19.75 -9.94 7.36
CA SER A 167 -20.60 -9.45 6.27
C SER A 167 -21.10 -8.05 6.62
N GLY A 168 -20.67 -7.05 5.84
CA GLY A 168 -20.97 -5.64 6.08
C GLY A 168 -19.77 -4.88 6.60
N GLN A 169 -19.62 -3.66 6.10
CA GLN A 169 -18.59 -2.69 6.49
C GLN A 169 -18.93 -2.15 7.89
N VAL A 170 -18.45 -2.83 8.93
CA VAL A 170 -18.81 -2.55 10.33
C VAL A 170 -17.54 -2.26 11.13
N CYS A 171 -17.54 -1.14 11.87
CA CYS A 171 -16.56 -0.86 12.90
C CYS A 171 -16.51 -2.00 13.92
N MET A 172 -15.34 -2.58 14.14
CA MET A 172 -15.17 -3.67 15.09
C MET A 172 -13.77 -3.64 15.71
N PRO A 173 -13.62 -4.14 16.95
CA PRO A 173 -12.30 -4.33 17.55
C PRO A 173 -11.43 -5.27 16.70
N LEU A 174 -10.12 -5.19 16.92
CA LEU A 174 -9.13 -6.05 16.27
C LEU A 174 -9.48 -7.53 16.45
N PRO A 175 -9.83 -8.26 15.38
CA PRO A 175 -10.09 -9.70 15.48
C PRO A 175 -8.79 -10.46 15.70
N PRO A 176 -8.84 -11.71 16.19
CA PRO A 176 -7.67 -12.57 16.17
C PRO A 176 -7.22 -12.86 14.73
N TRP A 177 -5.93 -12.76 14.47
CA TRP A 177 -5.33 -13.19 13.22
C TRP A 177 -5.70 -14.64 12.88
N ASN A 178 -6.07 -14.88 11.63
CA ASN A 178 -6.40 -16.20 11.12
C ASN A 178 -5.80 -16.39 9.73
N THR A 179 -4.65 -17.08 9.66
CA THR A 179 -3.92 -17.30 8.41
C THR A 179 -4.77 -17.98 7.34
N GLY A 180 -5.62 -18.95 7.68
CA GLY A 180 -6.51 -19.59 6.71
C GLY A 180 -7.60 -18.66 6.14
N HIS A 181 -7.95 -17.61 6.88
CA HIS A 181 -8.83 -16.55 6.40
C HIS A 181 -8.07 -15.45 5.65
N VAL A 182 -6.87 -15.08 6.08
CA VAL A 182 -6.13 -13.98 5.45
C VAL A 182 -5.42 -14.42 4.17
N THR A 183 -5.03 -15.69 4.03
CA THR A 183 -4.30 -16.15 2.85
C THR A 183 -5.25 -16.42 1.67
N PRO A 184 -5.09 -15.72 0.52
CA PRO A 184 -5.84 -16.01 -0.70
C PRO A 184 -5.41 -17.33 -1.37
N ASP A 185 -6.19 -17.77 -2.35
CA ASP A 185 -5.87 -18.90 -3.25
C ASP A 185 -5.83 -18.40 -4.71
N PRO A 186 -4.66 -18.41 -5.39
CA PRO A 186 -3.36 -18.86 -4.88
C PRO A 186 -2.80 -17.97 -3.77
N ALA A 187 -1.91 -18.54 -2.95
CA ALA A 187 -1.21 -17.76 -1.92
C ALA A 187 -0.31 -16.71 -2.60
N PRO A 188 -0.13 -15.51 -2.02
CA PRO A 188 0.71 -14.50 -2.61
C PRO A 188 2.17 -14.98 -2.69
N PRO A 189 2.91 -14.68 -3.77
CA PRO A 189 4.31 -15.05 -3.91
C PRO A 189 5.27 -14.22 -3.02
N CYS A 190 4.73 -13.33 -2.19
CA CYS A 190 5.44 -12.42 -1.29
C CYS A 190 4.81 -12.42 0.11
N PRO A 191 5.53 -12.00 1.16
CA PRO A 191 5.01 -12.04 2.53
C PRO A 191 3.75 -11.20 2.72
N ILE A 192 2.74 -11.77 3.38
CA ILE A 192 1.56 -11.03 3.84
C ILE A 192 1.97 -10.18 5.04
N HIS A 193 1.95 -8.85 4.89
CA HIS A 193 2.29 -7.92 5.97
C HIS A 193 1.06 -7.30 6.62
N ILE A 194 -0.01 -7.07 5.85
CA ILE A 194 -1.18 -6.30 6.31
C ILE A 194 -2.46 -7.04 5.93
N TRP A 195 -3.47 -6.95 6.78
CA TRP A 195 -4.82 -7.41 6.53
C TRP A 195 -5.82 -6.30 6.84
N GLN A 196 -6.54 -5.82 5.82
CA GLN A 196 -7.72 -4.99 5.99
C GLN A 196 -8.91 -5.88 6.34
N TYR A 197 -9.31 -5.88 7.61
CA TYR A 197 -10.36 -6.77 8.14
C TYR A 197 -11.74 -6.13 8.23
N ALA A 198 -11.82 -4.81 8.06
CA ALA A 198 -13.07 -4.05 8.04
C ALA A 198 -12.85 -2.71 7.33
N ALA A 199 -13.89 -2.20 6.69
CA ALA A 199 -13.86 -0.95 5.93
C ALA A 199 -14.97 0.00 6.37
N GLU A 200 -14.88 1.26 5.94
CA GLU A 200 -15.88 2.32 6.16
C GLU A 200 -16.26 2.50 7.64
N CYS A 201 -15.30 2.34 8.55
CA CYS A 201 -15.58 2.58 9.95
C CYS A 201 -15.91 4.07 10.15
N HIS A 202 -17.08 4.36 10.72
CA HIS A 202 -17.72 5.68 10.81
C HIS A 202 -18.31 6.24 9.49
N GLY A 203 -18.36 5.43 8.42
CA GLY A 203 -19.09 5.66 7.16
C GLY A 203 -18.57 6.79 6.26
N GLY A 204 -18.71 6.64 4.94
CA GLY A 204 -18.57 7.70 3.92
C GLY A 204 -17.15 8.20 3.72
N ASP A 205 -16.66 8.97 4.68
CA ASP A 205 -15.28 9.49 4.77
C ASP A 205 -14.58 8.92 6.03
N GLY A 206 -14.98 7.71 6.41
CA GLY A 206 -14.48 6.99 7.57
C GLY A 206 -13.03 6.53 7.42
N PHE A 207 -12.68 5.48 8.16
CA PHE A 207 -11.39 4.81 8.00
C PHE A 207 -11.56 3.30 7.90
N ASP A 208 -10.65 2.68 7.16
CA ASP A 208 -10.54 1.24 7.12
C ASP A 208 -9.64 0.75 8.25
N MET A 209 -9.82 -0.51 8.63
CA MET A 209 -9.17 -1.09 9.80
C MET A 209 -8.27 -2.23 9.39
N ASP A 210 -6.99 -2.06 9.73
CA ASP A 210 -5.91 -2.94 9.33
C ASP A 210 -5.20 -3.57 10.53
N GLU A 211 -4.76 -4.80 10.34
CA GLU A 211 -3.89 -5.53 11.25
C GLU A 211 -2.57 -5.83 10.54
N ALA A 212 -1.43 -5.60 11.21
CA ALA A 212 -0.15 -6.11 10.74
C ALA A 212 -0.04 -7.60 11.11
N ASN A 213 0.49 -8.41 10.20
CA ASN A 213 0.67 -9.85 10.45
C ASN A 213 1.49 -10.08 11.75
N PRO A 214 0.97 -10.82 12.73
CA PRO A 214 1.67 -11.02 14.00
C PRO A 214 2.95 -11.86 13.87
N GLU A 215 3.15 -12.56 12.74
CA GLU A 215 4.33 -13.39 12.49
C GLU A 215 5.52 -12.62 11.90
N ILE A 216 5.32 -11.35 11.50
CA ILE A 216 6.40 -10.52 10.96
C ILE A 216 7.08 -9.68 12.04
N SER A 217 8.33 -9.28 11.77
CA SER A 217 8.98 -8.24 12.57
C SER A 217 8.30 -6.90 12.32
N LEU A 218 7.41 -6.50 13.24
CA LEU A 218 6.67 -5.24 13.12
C LEU A 218 7.62 -4.04 12.96
N ASN A 219 8.75 -4.03 13.67
CA ASN A 219 9.72 -2.93 13.55
C ASN A 219 10.35 -2.88 12.15
N ASP A 220 10.73 -4.02 11.58
CA ASP A 220 11.33 -4.06 10.24
C ASP A 220 10.31 -3.71 9.14
N PHE A 221 9.04 -4.01 9.36
CA PHE A 221 7.96 -3.56 8.48
C PHE A 221 7.76 -2.05 8.60
N LEU A 222 7.65 -1.53 9.83
CA LEU A 222 7.42 -0.11 10.06
C LEU A 222 8.58 0.75 9.53
N THR A 223 9.84 0.31 9.60
CA THR A 223 10.97 1.08 9.04
C THR A 223 10.90 1.26 7.52
N ARG A 224 10.13 0.42 6.82
CA ARG A 224 9.87 0.53 5.37
C ARG A 224 8.59 1.29 5.04
N LEU A 225 7.93 1.87 6.05
CA LEU A 225 6.86 2.85 5.88
C LEU A 225 7.40 4.25 6.18
N ILE A 226 6.72 5.29 5.71
CA ILE A 226 7.26 6.65 5.78
C ILE A 226 6.77 7.32 7.07
N LEU A 227 7.67 7.68 8.00
CA LEU A 227 7.30 8.67 9.02
C LEU A 227 7.35 10.06 8.36
N PRO A 228 6.29 10.87 8.31
CA PRO A 228 6.38 12.18 7.67
C PRO A 228 7.34 13.13 8.39
N PRO A 229 7.93 14.11 7.68
CA PRO A 229 8.74 15.14 8.32
C PRO A 229 7.92 15.94 9.34
N SER A 230 8.59 16.34 10.41
CA SER A 230 8.07 17.21 11.48
C SER A 230 8.15 18.68 11.11
#